data_AF-A0AAE0D3T0-F1
#
_entry.id   AF-A0AAE0D3T0-F1
#
_cell.length_a   1.000
_cell.length_b   1.000
_cell.length_c   1.000
_cell.angle_alpha   90.00
_cell.angle_beta   90.00
_cell.angle_gamma   90.00
#
_symmetry.space_group_name_H-M   'P 1'
#
loop_
_entity.id
_entity.type
_entity.pdbx_description
1 polymer ?
#
loop_
_entity_poly.entity_id
_entity_poly.type
_entity_poly.pdbx_seq_one_letter_code
_entity_poly.pdbx_strand_id
1 'polypeptide(L)' 'MFELSGHCGSALQAASLKGYHEIVQILLEHGANPNPKGHPIDRPIHIASERNHVEIVRLLLKH' A
#
# COMPACT_ATOMS: atom_id res chain seq x y z
N MET A 1 -18.64 6.25 -12.39
CA MET A 1 -17.48 6.29 -13.30
C MET A 1 -16.28 6.54 -12.40
N PHE A 2 -15.49 5.50 -12.13
CA PHE A 2 -14.40 5.53 -11.16
C PHE A 2 -13.31 6.45 -11.69
N GLU A 3 -13.21 7.66 -11.13
CA GLU A 3 -12.06 8.53 -11.37
C GLU A 3 -10.83 7.81 -10.83
N LEU A 4 -9.93 7.43 -11.74
CA LEU A 4 -8.57 7.05 -11.45
C LEU A 4 -7.85 8.31 -10.97
N SER A 5 -8.11 8.72 -9.73
CA SER A 5 -7.36 9.77 -9.06
C SER A 5 -5.90 9.31 -8.96
N GLY A 6 -5.03 10.00 -9.69
CA GLY A 6 -3.59 9.76 -9.76
C GLY A 6 -2.86 10.06 -8.45
N HIS A 7 -3.21 9.37 -7.36
CA HIS A 7 -2.59 9.49 -6.05
C HIS A 7 -2.17 8.11 -5.53
N CYS A 8 -1.26 7.43 -6.23
CA CYS A 8 -0.28 6.65 -5.48
C CYS A 8 0.66 7.68 -4.82
N GLY A 9 0.20 8.33 -3.74
CA GLY A 9 0.94 9.38 -3.03
C GLY A 9 2.26 8.91 -2.41
N SER A 10 2.53 7.60 -2.42
CA SER A 10 3.76 6.97 -1.99
C SER A 10 4.05 5.71 -2.82
N ALA A 11 5.34 5.36 -2.94
CA ALA A 11 5.77 4.12 -3.57
C ALA A 11 5.11 2.88 -2.94
N LEU A 12 4.83 2.93 -1.63
CA LEU A 12 4.19 1.85 -0.89
C LEU A 12 2.74 1.62 -1.32
N GLN A 13 1.98 2.67 -1.62
CA GLN A 13 0.63 2.56 -2.17
C GLN A 13 0.63 1.96 -3.58
N ALA A 14 1.56 2.40 -4.44
CA ALA A 14 1.70 1.85 -5.80
C ALA A 14 2.03 0.35 -5.78
N ALA A 15 3.01 -0.04 -4.96
CA ALA A 15 3.41 -1.44 -4.80
C ALA A 15 2.25 -2.27 -4.21
N SER A 16 1.52 -1.71 -3.24
CA SER A 16 0.34 -2.36 -2.65
C SER A 16 -0.80 -2.51 -3.67
N LEU A 17 -1.03 -1.52 -4.53
CA LEU A 17 -2.04 -1.59 -5.60
C LEU A 17 -1.73 -2.69 -6.61
N LYS A 18 -0.45 -2.82 -6.97
CA LYS A 18 0.02 -3.78 -7.98
C LYS A 18 0.27 -5.19 -7.43
N GLY A 19 0.27 -5.39 -6.11
CA GLY A 19 0.54 -6.69 -5.52
C GLY A 19 2.03 -7.05 -5.49
N TYR A 20 2.92 -6.06 -5.42
CA TYR A 20 4.36 -6.26 -5.44
C TYR A 20 4.91 -6.44 -4.02
N HIS A 21 4.66 -7.62 -3.43
CA HIS A 21 5.00 -7.97 -2.05
C HIS A 21 6.48 -7.74 -1.71
N GLU A 22 7.41 -8.14 -2.58
CA GLU A 22 8.86 -7.95 -2.39
C GLU A 22 9.24 -6.46 -2.33
N ILE A 23 8.63 -5.63 -3.19
CA ILE A 23 8.86 -4.17 -3.19
C ILE A 23 8.27 -3.54 -1.93
N VAL A 24 7.09 -3.98 -1.50
CA VAL A 24 6.48 -3.54 -0.23
C VAL A 24 7.39 -3.83 0.95
N GLN A 25 7.98 -5.03 1.00
CA GLN A 25 8.94 -5.40 2.04
C GLN A 25 10.17 -4.46 2.04
N ILE A 26 10.82 -4.27 0.89
CA ILE A 26 12.00 -3.39 0.78
C ILE A 26 11.68 -1.97 1.25
N LEU A 27 10.51 -1.44 0.88
CA LEU A 27 10.08 -0.11 1.27
C LEU A 27 9.88 0.00 2.79
N LEU A 28 9.22 -0.99 3.40
CA LEU A 28 8.99 -1.03 4.85
C LEU A 28 10.30 -1.17 5.65
N GLU A 29 11.24 -1.98 5.18
CA GLU A 29 12.58 -2.14 5.77
C GLU A 29 13.39 -0.84 5.74
N HIS A 30 13.17 0.01 4.73
CA HIS A 30 13.82 1.32 4.60
C HIS A 30 13.02 2.47 5.24
N GLY A 31 12.04 2.17 6.09
CA GLY A 31 11.31 3.16 6.87
C GLY A 31 10.20 3.88 6.09
N ALA A 32 9.70 3.30 5.00
CA ALA A 32 8.48 3.82 4.38
C ALA A 32 7.33 3.76 5.38
N ASN A 33 6.59 4.87 5.51
CA ASN A 33 5.47 4.95 6.44
C ASN A 33 4.28 4.11 5.93
N PRO A 34 3.88 3.01 6.61
CA PRO A 34 2.71 2.21 6.23
C PRO A 34 1.38 2.94 6.42
N ASN A 35 1.38 4.03 7.21
CA ASN A 35 0.21 4.81 7.57
C ASN A 35 0.43 6.31 7.24
N PRO A 36 0.53 6.69 5.95
CA PRO A 36 0.70 8.08 5.56
C PRO A 36 -0.51 8.93 5.94
N LYS A 37 -0.27 10.20 6.26
CA LYS A 37 -1.33 11.19 6.48
C LYS A 37 -2.01 11.47 5.13
N GLY A 38 -3.29 11.15 5.03
CA GLY A 38 -4.07 11.22 3.79
C GLY A 38 -5.46 10.62 3.98
N HIS A 39 -6.23 10.48 2.90
CA HIS A 39 -7.56 9.89 2.99
C HIS A 39 -7.43 8.41 3.40
N PRO A 40 -8.26 7.90 4.34
CA PRO A 40 -8.16 6.52 4.82
C PRO A 40 -8.17 5.48 3.70
N ILE A 41 -8.97 5.74 2.65
CA ILE A 41 -9.12 4.86 1.50
C ILE A 41 -7.83 4.67 0.69
N ASP A 42 -6.92 5.65 0.74
CA ASP A 42 -5.67 5.58 0.00
C ASP A 42 -4.60 4.79 0.74
N ARG A 43 -4.84 4.35 1.98
CA ARG A 43 -3.78 3.67 2.75
C ARG A 43 -3.39 2.35 2.06
N PRO A 44 -2.09 1.99 2.06
CA PRO A 44 -1.57 0.75 1.49
C PRO A 44 -2.39 -0.49 1.89
N ILE A 45 -2.84 -0.55 3.15
CA ILE A 45 -3.58 -1.70 3.68
C ILE A 45 -5.00 -1.81 3.13
N HIS A 46 -5.69 -0.68 2.88
CA HIS A 46 -7.03 -0.71 2.28
C HIS A 46 -6.93 -1.16 0.82
N ILE A 47 -5.97 -0.60 0.08
CA ILE A 47 -5.69 -0.98 -1.30
C ILE A 47 -5.37 -2.49 -1.39
N ALA A 48 -4.48 -3.00 -0.53
CA ALA A 48 -4.11 -4.40 -0.51
C ALA A 48 -5.29 -5.31 -0.15
N SER A 49 -6.15 -4.86 0.79
CA SER A 49 -7.35 -5.59 1.20
C SER A 49 -8.40 -5.65 0.08
N GLU A 50 -8.67 -4.53 -0.60
CA GLU A 50 -9.61 -4.46 -1.73
C GLU A 50 -9.16 -5.37 -2.89
N ARG A 51 -7.84 -5.47 -3.11
CA ARG A 51 -7.24 -6.25 -4.19
C ARG A 51 -6.93 -7.71 -3.81
N ASN A 52 -7.22 -8.12 -2.58
CA ASN A 52 -6.92 -9.46 -2.04
C ASN A 52 -5.42 -9.82 -2.04
N HIS A 53 -4.54 -8.85 -1.79
CA HIS A 53 -3.08 -9.05 -1.67
C HIS A 53 -2.70 -9.43 -0.25
N VAL A 54 -3.04 -10.66 0.14
CA VAL A 54 -2.92 -11.18 1.51
C VAL A 54 -1.51 -11.01 2.08
N GLU A 55 -0.47 -11.26 1.29
CA GLU A 55 0.90 -11.18 1.79
C GLU A 55 1.33 -9.71 2.06
N ILE A 56 0.80 -8.74 1.30
CA ILE A 56 1.05 -7.31 1.56
C ILE A 56 0.34 -6.88 2.83
N VAL A 57 -0.89 -7.37 3.08
CA VAL A 57 -1.59 -7.11 4.34
C VAL A 57 -0.77 -7.64 5.52
N ARG A 58 -0.19 -8.84 5.41
CA ARG A 58 0.70 -9.39 6.44
C ARG A 58 1.95 -8.52 6.66
N LEU A 59 2.58 -8.04 5.59
CA LEU A 59 3.76 -7.17 5.68
C LEU A 59 3.41 -5.83 6.34
N LEU A 60 2.32 -5.19 5.93
CA LEU A 60 1.86 -3.91 6.47
C LEU A 60 1.38 -3.99 7.93
N LEU A 61 0.97 -5.16 8.42
CA LEU A 61 0.60 -5.36 9.82
C LEU A 61 1.81 -5.65 10.74
N LYS A 62 2.97 -5.97 10.17
CA LYS A 62 4.21 -6.22 10.93
C LYS A 62 5.03 -4.95 11.18
N HIS A 63 4.80 -3.88 10.42
CA HIS A 63 5.51 -2.60 10.47
C HIS A 63 4.57 -1.48 10.91
#